data_AF-A0A378XX21-F1
#
_entry.id   AF-A0A378XX21-F1
#
_cell.length_a   1.000
_cell.length_b   1.000
_cell.length_c   1.000
_cell.angle_alpha   90.00
_cell.angle_beta   90.00
_cell.angle_gamma   90.00
#
_symmetry.space_group_name_H-M   'P 1'
#
loop_
_entity.id
_entity.type
_entity.pdbx_description
1 polymer ?
#
loop_
_entity_poly.entity_id
_entity_poly.type
_entity_poly.pdbx_seq_one_letter_code
_entity_poly.pdbx_strand_id
1 'polypeptide(L)' 'MTIKQCGIEEVIKVVTNKGAGTDNDPIREVVQYWNKSGNLIVEIDSIK' A
#
# COMPACT_ATOMS: atom_id res chain seq x y z
N MET A 1 21.04 2.03 14.60
CA MET A 1 19.82 2.76 14.23
C MET A 1 19.25 3.37 15.50
N THR A 2 19.21 4.70 15.63
CA THR A 2 18.69 5.38 16.82
C THR A 2 17.32 5.94 16.48
N ILE A 3 16.26 5.48 17.16
CA ILE A 3 14.89 5.96 16.94
C ILE A 3 14.78 7.37 17.53
N LYS A 4 14.37 8.35 16.72
CA LYS A 4 14.18 9.74 17.16
C LYS A 4 12.81 9.99 17.79
N GLN A 5 11.76 9.35 17.27
CA GLN A 5 10.39 9.52 17.75
C GLN A 5 9.57 8.26 17.44
N CYS A 6 8.62 7.96 18.32
CA CYS A 6 7.65 6.88 18.24
C CYS A 6 6.28 7.47 18.58
N GLY A 7 5.24 7.10 17.82
CA GLY A 7 3.88 7.56 18.02
C GLY A 7 2.89 6.71 17.24
N ILE A 8 1.61 6.83 17.57
CA ILE A 8 0.51 6.22 16.82
C ILE A 8 0.03 7.22 15.78
N GLU A 9 -0.15 6.76 14.55
CA GLU A 9 -0.69 7.54 13.45
C GLU A 9 -1.85 6.78 12.80
N GLU A 10 -2.90 7.52 12.43
CA GLU A 10 -4.05 6.96 11.73
C GLU A 10 -3.90 7.12 10.22
N VAL A 11 -4.20 6.06 9.48
CA VAL A 11 -4.04 5.99 8.03
C VAL A 11 -5.32 5.53 7.34
N ILE A 12 -5.46 5.87 6.07
CA ILE A 12 -6.50 5.34 5.19
C ILE A 12 -5.96 4.05 4.57
N LYS A 13 -6.65 2.94 4.80
CA LYS A 13 -6.36 1.66 4.15
C LYS A 13 -7.22 1.51 2.89
N VAL A 14 -6.58 1.30 1.76
CA VAL A 14 -7.24 0.99 0.49
C VAL A 14 -6.87 -0.43 0.09
N VAL A 15 -7.87 -1.22 -0.28
CA VAL A 15 -7.71 -2.56 -0.84
C VAL A 15 -8.26 -2.51 -2.26
N THR A 16 -7.42 -2.79 -3.25
CA THR A 16 -7.77 -2.67 -4.66
C THR A 16 -7.22 -3.82 -5.48
N ASN A 17 -7.85 -4.11 -6.62
CA ASN A 17 -7.34 -5.06 -7.59
C ASN A 17 -6.40 -4.36 -8.57
N LYS A 18 -5.25 -4.98 -8.84
CA LYS A 18 -4.24 -4.53 -9.80
C LYS A 18 -3.90 -5.66 -10.75
N GLY A 19 -3.61 -5.32 -12.00
CA GLY A 19 -3.18 -6.25 -13.05
C GLY A 19 -4.08 -6.22 -14.27
N ALA A 20 -3.53 -6.52 -15.44
CA ALA A 20 -4.23 -6.58 -16.72
C ALA A 20 -5.07 -7.86 -16.91
N GLY A 21 -4.92 -8.85 -16.03
CA GLY A 21 -5.60 -10.15 -16.16
C GLY A 21 -4.97 -11.06 -17.23
N THR A 22 -3.70 -10.81 -17.56
CA THR A 22 -2.93 -11.66 -18.49
C THR A 22 -2.05 -12.62 -17.68
N ASP A 23 -1.57 -13.68 -18.33
CA ASP A 23 -0.65 -14.64 -17.68
C ASP A 23 0.61 -13.97 -17.12
N ASN A 24 1.06 -12.88 -17.76
CA ASN A 24 2.23 -12.11 -17.33
C ASN A 24 1.90 -11.02 -16.29
N ASP A 25 0.63 -10.65 -16.13
CA ASP A 25 0.16 -9.65 -15.16
C ASP A 25 -1.24 -10.03 -14.65
N PRO A 26 -1.32 -11.06 -13.78
CA PRO A 26 -2.58 -11.54 -13.25
C PRO A 26 -3.21 -10.50 -12.31
N ILE A 27 -4.55 -10.49 -12.28
CA ILE A 27 -5.30 -9.68 -11.31
C ILE A 27 -5.00 -10.20 -9.91
N ARG A 28 -4.62 -9.29 -9.02
CA ARG A 28 -4.33 -9.57 -7.62
C ARG A 28 -4.77 -8.42 -6.73
N GLU A 29 -4.93 -8.72 -5.46
CA GLU A 29 -5.20 -7.73 -4.44
C GLU A 29 -3.90 -7.01 -4.05
N VAL A 30 -3.98 -5.69 -3.97
CA VAL A 30 -2.92 -4.80 -3.52
C VAL A 30 -3.47 -3.95 -2.38
N VAL A 31 -2.67 -3.82 -1.32
CA VAL A 31 -3.04 -3.04 -0.14
C VAL A 31 -2.21 -1.77 -0.11
N GLN A 32 -2.86 -0.62 -0.04
CA GLN A 32 -2.21 0.67 0.08
C GLN A 32 -2.58 1.36 1.39
N TYR A 33 -1.63 2.07 1.96
CA TYR A 33 -1.85 2.94 3.11
C TYR A 33 -1.54 4.38 2.71
N TRP A 34 -2.50 5.26 2.97
CA TRP A 34 -2.44 6.67 2.62
C TRP A 34 -2.55 7.52 3.88
N ASN A 35 -1.93 8.69 3.87
CA ASN A 35 -2.18 9.67 4.90
C ASN A 35 -3.54 10.36 4.66
N LYS A 36 -4.06 11.08 5.66
CA LYS A 36 -5.34 11.79 5.56
C LYS A 36 -5.35 12.94 4.54
N SER A 37 -4.19 13.37 4.05
CA SER A 37 -4.05 14.38 3.01
C SER A 37 -4.08 13.80 1.59
N GLY A 38 -4.20 12.47 1.44
CA GLY A 38 -4.21 11.81 0.14
C GLY A 38 -2.82 11.51 -0.45
N ASN A 39 -1.77 11.47 0.38
CA ASN A 39 -0.44 11.03 -0.05
C ASN A 39 -0.23 9.54 0.26
N LEU A 40 0.33 8.79 -0.70
CA LEU A 40 0.65 7.37 -0.53
C LEU A 40 1.84 7.21 0.42
N ILE A 41 1.67 6.40 1.46
CA ILE A 41 2.73 6.06 2.43
C ILE A 41 3.44 4.79 1.95
N VAL A 42 2.66 3.74 1.66
CA VAL A 42 3.21 2.46 1.19
C VAL A 42 2.17 1.68 0.41
N GLU A 43 2.64 0.93 -0.59
CA GLU A 43 1.90 -0.09 -1.32
C GLU A 43 2.53 -1.45 -1.03
N ILE A 44 1.69 -2.41 -0.63
CA ILE A 44 2.06 -3.81 -0.47
C ILE A 44 1.48 -4.55 -1.66
N ASP A 45 2.36 -4.87 -2.59
CA ASP A 45 2.08 -5.64 -3.78
C ASP A 45 2.80 -6.99 -3.67
N SER A 46 2.05 -8.09 -3.78
CA SER A 46 2.56 -9.46 -3.68
C SER A 46 3.39 -9.87 -4.88
N ILE A 47 3.27 -9.15 -6.01
CA ILE A 47 4.08 -9.35 -7.22
C ILE A 47 4.82 -8.04 -7.46
N LYS A 48 6.11 -8.01 -7.14
CA LYS A 48 6.97 -6.83 -7.24
C LYS A 48 8.07 -7.03 -8.26
#